data_AF-A0A3R6KHT5-F1
#
_entry.id   AF-A0A3R6KHT5-F1
#
_cell.length_a   1.000
_cell.length_b   1.000
_cell.length_c   1.000
_cell.angle_alpha   90.00
_cell.angle_beta   90.00
_cell.angle_gamma   90.00
#
_symmetry.space_group_name_H-M   'P 1'
#
loop_
_entity.id
_entity.type
_entity.pdbx_description
1 polymer ?
#
loop_
_entity_poly.entity_id
_entity_poly.type
_entity_poly.pdbx_seq_one_letter_code
_entity_poly.pdbx_strand_id
1 'polypeptide(L)'
;MSKKKILCYVLLTAMLVSMFATGEVSVAAEQQKPAYSNLADARSRKEVRSALLSAGISAKTADAWLKDVVSYNKTIKNTSLVKKGFKKMGKKPPVYNENRISSSG
;
A
#
# COMPACT_ATOMS: atom_id res chain seq x y z
N MET A 1 -3.89 30.69 47.31
CA MET A 1 -4.56 30.57 45.98
C MET A 1 -6.06 30.50 46.16
N SER A 2 -6.85 31.15 45.30
CA SER A 2 -8.32 31.08 45.37
C SER A 2 -8.82 29.71 44.90
N LYS A 3 -9.85 29.15 45.56
CA LYS A 3 -10.45 27.83 45.25
C LYS A 3 -10.84 27.69 43.77
N LYS A 4 -11.27 28.80 43.15
CA LYS A 4 -11.59 28.88 41.71
C LYS A 4 -10.35 28.69 40.82
N LYS A 5 -9.20 29.21 41.24
CA LYS A 5 -7.92 29.07 40.51
C LYS A 5 -7.39 27.63 40.60
N ILE A 6 -7.54 26.98 41.75
CA ILE A 6 -7.15 25.59 41.95
C ILE A 6 -7.99 24.66 41.06
N LEU A 7 -9.31 24.88 41.00
CA LEU A 7 -10.20 24.11 40.14
C LEU A 7 -9.87 24.26 38.65
N CYS A 8 -9.58 25.48 38.19
CA CYS A 8 -9.13 25.73 36.81
C CYS A 8 -7.82 25.01 36.48
N TYR A 9 -6.84 25.00 37.41
CA TYR A 9 -5.57 24.29 37.20
C TYR A 9 -5.75 22.78 37.10
N VAL A 10 -6.64 22.20 37.92
CA VAL A 10 -6.96 20.75 37.86
C VAL A 10 -7.65 20.39 36.54
N LEU A 11 -8.56 21.23 36.04
CA LEU A 11 -9.23 21.00 34.76
C LEU A 11 -8.28 21.12 33.56
N LEU A 12 -7.39 22.11 33.58
CA LEU A 12 -6.39 22.31 32.51
C LEU A 12 -5.35 21.19 32.46
N THR A 13 -4.93 20.68 33.63
CA THR A 13 -3.99 19.55 33.69
C THR A 13 -4.64 18.24 33.25
N ALA A 14 -5.92 18.01 33.57
CA ALA A 14 -6.65 16.83 33.11
C ALA A 14 -6.83 16.81 31.57
N MET A 15 -7.09 17.96 30.94
CA MET A 15 -7.20 18.06 29.48
C MET A 15 -5.86 17.82 28.76
N LEU A 16 -4.73 18.25 29.35
CA LEU A 16 -3.41 18.00 28.78
C LEU A 16 -3.07 16.49 28.78
N VAL A 17 -3.41 15.77 29.86
CA VAL A 17 -3.12 14.33 30.01
C VAL A 17 -3.89 13.48 28.98
N SER A 18 -5.12 13.88 28.60
CA SER A 18 -5.88 13.21 27.54
C SER A 18 -5.28 13.35 26.14
N MET A 19 -4.40 14.34 25.91
CA MET A 19 -3.75 14.57 24.61
C MET A 19 -2.51 13.68 24.39
N PHE A 20 -2.00 13.03 25.44
CA PHE A 20 -0.87 12.09 25.36
C PHE A 20 -1.32 10.60 25.38
N ALA A 21 -2.62 10.33 25.51
CA ALA A 21 -3.16 8.97 25.60
C ALA A 21 -3.71 8.41 24.27
N THR A 22 -3.56 9.14 23.16
CA THR A 22 -3.61 8.49 21.83
C THR A 22 -2.27 7.80 21.64
N GLY A 23 -2.25 6.53 22.05
CA GLY A 23 -1.06 5.69 22.07
C GLY A 23 -0.22 5.87 20.82
N GLU A 24 1.09 5.93 21.05
CA GLU A 24 2.06 5.64 20.03
C GLU A 24 1.65 4.31 19.40
N VAL A 25 1.07 4.35 18.20
CA VAL A 25 1.00 3.18 17.35
C VAL A 25 2.45 2.91 16.98
N SER A 26 3.18 2.23 17.86
CA SER A 26 4.41 1.57 17.48
C SER A 26 4.02 0.43 16.55
N VAL A 27 3.77 0.79 15.29
CA VAL A 27 3.97 -0.14 14.20
C VAL A 27 5.48 -0.33 14.17
N ALA A 28 5.99 -1.19 15.06
CA ALA A 28 7.20 -1.94 14.79
C ALA A 28 6.85 -2.83 13.57
N ALA A 29 6.79 -2.19 12.40
CA ALA A 29 6.77 -2.90 11.15
C ALA A 29 8.13 -3.59 11.13
N GLU A 30 8.14 -4.90 11.41
CA GLU A 30 9.10 -5.75 10.72
C GLU A 30 9.11 -5.25 9.28
N GLN A 31 10.24 -4.77 8.80
CA GLN A 31 10.39 -4.31 7.42
C GLN A 31 10.12 -5.52 6.53
N GLN A 32 8.84 -5.72 6.24
CA GLN A 32 8.36 -6.87 5.52
C GLN A 32 8.95 -6.70 4.14
N LYS A 33 9.81 -7.66 3.75
CA LYS A 33 10.53 -7.58 2.48
C LYS A 33 9.53 -7.26 1.38
N PRO A 34 9.81 -6.25 0.53
CA PRO A 34 8.88 -5.83 -0.49
C PRO A 34 8.50 -7.03 -1.36
N ALA A 35 7.25 -7.08 -1.79
CA ALA A 35 6.76 -8.10 -2.69
C ALA A 35 6.50 -7.50 -4.07
N TYR A 36 6.61 -8.31 -5.11
CA TYR A 36 6.39 -7.90 -6.49
C TYR A 36 5.40 -8.84 -7.18
N SER A 37 4.65 -8.31 -8.14
CA SER A 37 3.66 -9.05 -8.92
C SER A 37 3.55 -8.43 -10.30
N ASN A 38 3.24 -9.25 -11.30
CA ASN A 38 2.88 -8.76 -12.63
C ASN A 38 1.37 -8.51 -12.73
N LEU A 39 0.60 -8.80 -11.68
CA LEU A 39 -0.85 -8.68 -11.68
C LEU A 39 -1.55 -9.48 -12.79
N ALA A 40 -0.94 -10.61 -13.18
CA ALA A 40 -1.42 -11.48 -14.24
C ALA A 40 -2.73 -12.19 -13.87
N ASP A 41 -2.93 -12.51 -12.58
CA ASP A 41 -4.16 -13.15 -12.10
C ASP A 41 -5.19 -12.15 -11.57
N ALA A 42 -6.46 -12.56 -11.61
CA ALA A 42 -7.57 -11.72 -11.19
C ALA A 42 -7.59 -11.43 -9.68
N ARG A 43 -7.07 -12.36 -8.86
CA ARG A 43 -7.06 -12.20 -7.41
C ARG A 43 -6.11 -11.07 -7.00
N SER A 44 -4.88 -11.07 -7.49
CA SER A 44 -3.92 -9.99 -7.20
C SER A 44 -4.43 -8.64 -7.71
N ARG A 45 -5.09 -8.59 -8.87
CA ARG A 45 -5.73 -7.35 -9.36
C ARG A 45 -6.84 -6.86 -8.45
N LYS A 46 -7.65 -7.77 -7.89
CA LYS A 46 -8.71 -7.40 -6.93
C LYS A 46 -8.10 -6.82 -5.65
N GLU A 47 -7.03 -7.42 -5.14
CA GLU A 47 -6.29 -6.92 -3.97
C GLU A 47 -5.73 -5.50 -4.24
N VAL A 48 -5.09 -5.27 -5.39
CA VAL A 48 -4.60 -3.94 -5.79
C VAL A 48 -5.74 -2.95 -5.99
N ARG A 49 -6.84 -3.35 -6.61
CA ARG A 49 -8.02 -2.49 -6.79
C ARG A 49 -8.53 -1.98 -5.45
N SER A 50 -8.69 -2.88 -4.46
CA SER A 50 -9.12 -2.50 -3.12
C SER A 50 -8.16 -1.50 -2.49
N ALA A 51 -6.84 -1.70 -2.61
CA ALA A 51 -5.84 -0.78 -2.09
C ALA A 51 -5.92 0.61 -2.74
N LEU A 52 -6.10 0.67 -4.07
CA LEU A 52 -6.26 1.94 -4.80
C LEU A 52 -7.50 2.71 -4.31
N LEU A 53 -8.63 2.02 -4.13
CA LEU A 53 -9.86 2.63 -3.62
C LEU A 53 -9.68 3.13 -2.17
N SER A 54 -9.03 2.33 -1.32
CA SER A 54 -8.72 2.74 0.07
C SER A 54 -7.79 3.95 0.13
N ALA A 55 -6.95 4.15 -0.89
CA ALA A 55 -6.09 5.33 -1.03
C ALA A 55 -6.83 6.54 -1.64
N GLY A 56 -8.13 6.45 -1.91
CA GLY A 56 -8.95 7.53 -2.47
C GLY A 56 -8.90 7.66 -3.99
N ILE A 57 -8.26 6.72 -4.71
CA ILE A 57 -8.31 6.69 -6.17
C ILE A 57 -9.73 6.32 -6.61
N SER A 58 -10.28 7.05 -7.58
CA SER A 58 -11.62 6.75 -8.10
C SER A 58 -11.68 5.36 -8.73
N ALA A 59 -12.83 4.68 -8.62
CA ALA A 59 -13.03 3.38 -9.26
C ALA A 59 -12.76 3.44 -10.77
N LYS A 60 -13.21 4.50 -11.45
CA LYS A 60 -12.96 4.73 -12.88
C LYS A 60 -11.47 4.73 -13.21
N THR A 61 -10.66 5.46 -12.42
CA THR A 61 -9.22 5.55 -12.63
C THR A 61 -8.52 4.22 -12.32
N ALA A 62 -8.88 3.57 -11.20
CA ALA A 62 -8.30 2.29 -10.82
C ALA A 62 -8.59 1.20 -11.87
N ASP A 63 -9.82 1.15 -12.39
CA ASP A 63 -10.24 0.17 -13.38
C ASP A 63 -9.60 0.42 -14.76
N ALA A 64 -9.44 1.69 -15.16
CA ALA A 64 -8.70 2.05 -16.38
C ALA A 64 -7.24 1.61 -16.29
N TRP A 65 -6.55 1.95 -15.20
CA TRP A 65 -5.16 1.56 -14.99
C TRP A 65 -4.98 0.03 -14.97
N LEU A 66 -5.87 -0.71 -14.30
CA LEU A 66 -5.83 -2.18 -14.28
C LEU A 66 -6.06 -2.79 -15.67
N LYS A 67 -6.88 -2.15 -16.51
CA LYS A 67 -7.07 -2.56 -17.91
C LYS A 67 -5.78 -2.39 -18.71
N ASP A 68 -5.05 -1.29 -18.51
CA ASP A 68 -3.77 -1.05 -19.16
C ASP A 68 -2.72 -2.08 -18.73
N VAL A 69 -2.65 -2.40 -17.44
CA VAL A 69 -1.79 -3.48 -16.91
C VAL A 69 -2.10 -4.83 -17.58
N VAL A 70 -3.39 -5.17 -17.72
CA VAL A 70 -3.79 -6.41 -18.41
C VAL A 70 -3.42 -6.37 -19.90
N SER A 71 -3.60 -5.23 -20.55
CA SER A 71 -3.23 -5.04 -21.96
C SER A 71 -1.73 -5.22 -22.16
N TYR A 72 -0.92 -4.52 -21.36
CA TYR A 72 0.53 -4.61 -21.37
C TYR A 72 1.03 -6.05 -21.20
N ASN A 73 0.51 -6.76 -20.19
CA ASN A 73 0.88 -8.15 -19.94
C ASN A 73 0.56 -9.07 -21.14
N LYS A 74 -0.54 -8.80 -21.86
CA LYS A 74 -0.87 -9.51 -23.10
C LYS A 74 0.11 -9.19 -24.22
N THR A 75 0.51 -7.92 -24.39
CA THR A 75 1.49 -7.50 -25.41
C THR A 75 2.81 -8.26 -25.26
N ILE A 76 3.31 -8.40 -24.03
CA ILE A 76 4.52 -9.17 -23.73
C ILE A 76 4.28 -10.69 -23.63
N LYS A 77 3.12 -11.17 -24.09
CA LYS A 77 2.69 -12.59 -24.11
C LYS A 77 2.72 -13.27 -22.74
N ASN A 78 2.51 -12.52 -21.66
CA ASN A 78 2.58 -13.01 -20.27
C ASN A 78 3.90 -13.76 -19.96
N THR A 79 4.99 -13.41 -20.64
CA THR A 79 6.30 -14.06 -20.45
C THR A 79 7.06 -13.56 -19.22
N SER A 80 6.41 -12.74 -18.39
CA SER A 80 6.97 -12.09 -17.23
C SER A 80 7.02 -13.01 -15.99
N LEU A 81 7.80 -12.59 -14.98
CA LEU A 81 8.26 -13.43 -13.86
C LEU A 81 7.22 -14.06 -12.94
N VAL A 82 6.07 -13.42 -12.71
CA VAL A 82 5.09 -13.83 -11.70
C VAL A 82 3.74 -14.04 -12.37
N LYS A 83 3.36 -15.30 -12.53
CA LYS A 83 2.09 -15.70 -13.14
C LYS A 83 0.89 -15.57 -12.19
N LYS A 84 1.13 -15.61 -10.88
CA LYS A 84 0.08 -15.56 -9.86
C LYS A 84 0.57 -14.94 -8.55
N GLY A 85 -0.25 -14.08 -7.97
CA GLY A 85 -0.08 -13.49 -6.65
C GLY A 85 1.13 -12.56 -6.56
N PHE A 86 1.58 -12.36 -5.33
CA PHE A 86 2.77 -11.57 -5.00
C PHE A 86 3.92 -12.49 -4.59
N LYS A 87 5.11 -12.23 -5.10
CA LYS A 87 6.34 -12.94 -4.75
C LYS A 87 7.21 -12.04 -3.88
N LYS A 88 7.71 -12.58 -2.77
CA LYS A 88 8.63 -11.84 -1.89
C LYS A 88 9.95 -11.57 -2.60
N MET A 89 10.51 -10.38 -2.42
CA MET A 89 11.85 -10.05 -2.91
C MET A 89 12.90 -10.92 -2.22
N GLY A 90 13.70 -11.61 -3.04
CA GLY A 90 14.87 -12.36 -2.58
C GLY A 90 16.09 -11.45 -2.40
N LYS A 91 17.25 -12.05 -2.11
CA LYS A 91 18.54 -11.32 -2.06
C LYS A 91 18.98 -10.84 -3.45
N LYS A 92 18.51 -11.49 -4.52
CA LYS A 92 18.79 -11.13 -5.91
C LYS A 92 17.58 -10.45 -6.53
N PRO A 93 17.77 -9.42 -7.36
CA PRO A 93 16.67 -8.77 -8.04
C PRO A 93 15.96 -9.74 -9.01
N PRO A 94 14.67 -9.50 -9.32
CA PRO A 94 13.97 -10.23 -10.36
C PRO A 94 14.63 -9.97 -11.73
N VAL A 95 14.82 -11.02 -12.55
CA VAL A 95 15.41 -10.91 -13.90
C VAL A 95 14.32 -10.94 -14.96
N TYR A 96 14.12 -9.84 -15.68
CA TYR A 96 13.06 -9.74 -16.68
C TYR A 96 13.54 -10.15 -18.07
N ASN A 97 12.58 -10.56 -18.91
CA ASN A 97 12.85 -10.76 -20.33
C ASN A 97 12.81 -9.40 -21.05
N GLU A 98 13.94 -8.70 -21.03
CA GLU A 98 14.06 -7.35 -21.60
C GLU A 98 13.63 -7.28 -23.06
N ASN A 99 13.96 -8.30 -23.87
CA ASN A 99 13.60 -8.34 -25.29
C ASN A 99 12.09 -8.36 -25.52
N ARG A 100 11.32 -8.96 -24.59
CA ARG A 100 9.85 -8.97 -24.66
C ARG A 100 9.26 -7.67 -24.14
N ILE A 101 9.87 -7.09 -23.12
CA ILE A 101 9.44 -5.82 -22.53
C ILE A 101 9.67 -4.67 -23.52
N SER A 102 10.85 -4.59 -24.14
CA SER A 102 11.19 -3.54 -25.11
C SER A 102 10.33 -3.59 -26.39
N SER A 103 9.83 -4.77 -26.76
CA SER A 103 8.92 -4.92 -27.91
C SER A 103 7.48 -4.44 -27.68
N SER A 104 7.18 -3.86 -26.51
CA SER A 104 5.83 -3.36 -26.16
C SER A 104 5.68 -1.84 -26.19
N GLY A 105 6.77 -1.10 -26.50
CA GLY A 105 6.81 0.36 -26.60
C GLY A 105 6.57 0.89 -27.99
#